data_AF-A0A2C6DQW1-F1
#
_entry.id   AF-A0A2C6DQW1-F1
#
_cell.length_a   1.000
_cell.length_b   1.000
_cell.length_c   1.000
_cell.angle_alpha   90.00
_cell.angle_beta   90.00
_cell.angle_gamma   90.00
#
_symmetry.space_group_name_H-M   'P 1'
#
loop_
_entity.id
_entity.type
_entity.pdbx_description
1 polymer ?
#
loop_
_entity_poly.entity_id
_entity_poly.type
_entity_poly.pdbx_seq_one_letter_code
_entity_poly.pdbx_strand_id
1 'polypeptide(L)'
;MTDDLAWMSSAQVCAHLGISLRTLDRRRKKEVNPFPEPDYSDIGAENKWYRYKVIEWQHQETLLKRTAISSLSNAARDIRGRIVKRA
;
A
#
# COMPACT_ATOMS: atom_id res chain seq x y z
N MET A 1 -12.16 19.66 -6.61
CA MET A 1 -11.66 18.55 -5.78
C MET A 1 -12.67 18.34 -4.67
N THR A 2 -13.66 17.46 -4.87
CA THR A 2 -14.82 17.30 -3.97
C THR A 2 -15.04 15.83 -3.55
N ASP A 3 -14.38 14.87 -4.20
CA ASP A 3 -14.57 13.43 -3.94
C ASP A 3 -13.56 12.85 -2.93
N ASP A 4 -12.65 13.64 -2.37
CA ASP A 4 -11.64 13.10 -1.45
C ASP A 4 -12.25 12.66 -0.10
N LEU A 5 -13.38 13.25 0.27
CA LEU A 5 -14.21 12.85 1.41
C LEU A 5 -15.25 11.76 1.07
N ALA A 6 -15.24 11.25 -0.17
CA ALA A 6 -16.15 10.17 -0.54
C ALA A 6 -15.80 8.88 0.23
N TRP A 7 -16.84 8.21 0.70
CA TRP A 7 -16.72 6.90 1.32
C TRP A 7 -16.44 5.83 0.27
N MET A 8 -15.53 4.92 0.60
CA MET A 8 -15.24 3.72 -0.17
C MET A 8 -15.53 2.48 0.68
N SER A 9 -16.37 1.59 0.18
CA SER A 9 -16.51 0.25 0.74
C SER A 9 -15.29 -0.62 0.45
N SER A 10 -15.16 -1.75 1.14
CA SER A 10 -14.08 -2.72 0.90
C SER A 10 -14.00 -3.17 -0.57
N ALA A 11 -15.14 -3.35 -1.24
CA ALA A 11 -15.21 -3.68 -2.65
C ALA A 11 -14.69 -2.55 -3.55
N GLN A 12 -15.07 -1.31 -3.26
CA GLN A 12 -14.59 -0.14 -4.00
C GLN A 12 -13.08 0.09 -3.79
N VAL A 13 -12.58 -0.11 -2.58
CA VAL A 13 -11.13 -0.06 -2.28
C VAL A 13 -10.38 -1.13 -3.07
N CYS A 14 -10.89 -2.37 -3.08
CA CYS A 14 -10.31 -3.47 -3.83
C CYS A 14 -10.28 -3.19 -5.34
N ALA A 15 -11.38 -2.68 -5.89
CA ALA A 15 -11.48 -2.30 -7.30
C ALA A 15 -10.51 -1.16 -7.65
N HIS A 16 -10.43 -0.12 -6.80
CA HIS A 16 -9.52 1.01 -7.00
C HIS A 16 -8.05 0.60 -6.99
N LEU A 17 -7.68 -0.30 -6.08
CA LEU A 17 -6.30 -0.80 -5.95
C LEU A 17 -5.97 -1.97 -6.88
N GLY A 18 -6.96 -2.53 -7.57
CA GLY A 18 -6.81 -3.72 -8.41
C GLY A 18 -6.41 -4.97 -7.62
N ILE A 19 -6.96 -5.17 -6.43
CA ILE A 19 -6.61 -6.29 -5.53
C ILE A 19 -7.85 -7.04 -5.05
N SER A 20 -7.64 -8.25 -4.53
CA SER A 20 -8.67 -9.01 -3.82
C SER A 20 -8.81 -8.60 -2.36
N LEU A 21 -9.97 -8.87 -1.75
CA LEU A 21 -10.24 -8.62 -0.33
C LEU A 21 -9.22 -9.32 0.57
N ARG A 22 -8.86 -10.58 0.25
CA ARG A 22 -7.79 -11.32 0.96
C ARG A 22 -6.45 -10.58 0.94
N THR A 23 -6.13 -9.92 -0.18
CA THR A 23 -4.89 -9.16 -0.33
C THR A 23 -4.95 -7.86 0.47
N LEU A 24 -6.13 -7.22 0.53
CA LEU A 24 -6.38 -6.06 1.37
C LEU A 24 -6.15 -6.39 2.86
N ASP A 25 -6.72 -7.49 3.36
CA ASP A 25 -6.50 -7.93 4.74
C ASP A 25 -5.04 -8.24 5.05
N ARG A 26 -4.33 -8.86 4.10
CA ARG A 26 -2.88 -9.07 4.25
C ARG A 26 -2.11 -7.75 4.31
N ARG A 27 -2.52 -6.73 3.53
CA ARG A 27 -1.89 -5.40 3.55
C ARG A 27 -2.17 -4.64 4.85
N ARG A 28 -3.32 -4.85 5.50
CA ARG A 28 -3.60 -4.31 6.85
C ARG A 28 -2.64 -4.88 7.90
N LYS A 29 -2.23 -6.15 7.74
CA LYS A 29 -1.32 -6.86 8.66
C LYS A 29 0.17 -6.67 8.32
N LYS A 30 0.54 -5.78 7.40
CA LYS A 30 1.95 -5.50 7.10
C LYS A 30 2.60 -4.73 8.24
N GLU A 31 3.87 -5.03 8.52
CA GLU A 31 4.67 -4.26 9.49
C GLU A 31 5.03 -2.86 8.95
N VAL A 32 5.40 -2.78 7.67
CA VAL A 32 5.82 -1.52 7.02
C VAL A 32 4.69 -0.99 6.15
N ASN A 33 4.24 0.23 6.45
CA ASN A 33 3.10 0.91 5.81
C ASN A 33 1.83 0.04 5.74
N PRO A 34 1.28 -0.38 6.89
CA PRO A 34 0.01 -1.12 6.93
C PRO A 34 -1.10 -0.33 6.23
N PHE A 35 -2.01 -1.05 5.59
CA PHE A 35 -3.23 -0.43 5.04
C PHE A 35 -4.05 0.18 6.18
N PRO A 36 -4.59 1.40 6.04
CA PRO A 36 -5.28 2.09 7.12
C PRO A 36 -6.49 1.30 7.65
N GLU A 37 -6.74 1.43 8.94
CA GLU A 37 -7.98 0.95 9.55
C GLU A 37 -9.20 1.68 8.96
N PRO A 38 -10.35 1.00 8.86
CA PRO A 38 -11.59 1.61 8.41
C PRO A 38 -12.01 2.74 9.34
N ASP A 39 -12.53 3.81 8.75
CA ASP A 39 -13.10 4.95 9.46
C ASP A 39 -14.47 4.61 10.08
N TYR A 40 -15.21 3.72 9.41
CA TYR A 40 -16.45 3.15 9.91
C TYR A 40 -16.37 1.62 9.85
N SER A 41 -16.49 0.99 11.00
CA SER A 41 -16.54 -0.47 11.16
C SER A 41 -17.57 -0.77 12.23
N ASP A 42 -18.67 -1.41 11.83
CA ASP A 42 -19.74 -1.84 12.73
C ASP A 42 -20.08 -3.31 12.45
N ILE A 43 -20.57 -4.02 13.46
CA ILE A 43 -20.82 -5.46 13.39
C ILE A 43 -21.93 -5.72 12.37
N GLY A 44 -21.60 -6.45 11.29
CA GLY A 44 -22.54 -6.75 10.21
C GLY A 44 -22.68 -5.65 9.15
N ALA A 45 -22.00 -4.52 9.32
CA ALA A 45 -21.91 -3.47 8.30
C ALA A 45 -20.63 -3.60 7.47
N GLU A 46 -20.67 -3.05 6.25
CA GLU A 46 -19.46 -2.94 5.44
C GLU A 46 -18.49 -1.90 6.02
N ASN A 47 -17.22 -2.26 6.07
CA ASN A 47 -16.15 -1.33 6.41
C ASN A 47 -16.08 -0.21 5.36
N LYS A 48 -15.92 1.03 5.85
CA LYS A 48 -15.76 2.21 4.99
C LYS A 48 -14.47 2.93 5.29
N TRP A 49 -13.85 3.42 4.22
CA TRP A 49 -12.66 4.25 4.24
C TRP A 49 -12.93 5.55 3.52
N TYR A 50 -12.36 6.64 3.99
CA TYR A 50 -12.28 7.84 3.18
C TYR A 50 -11.32 7.63 2.01
N ARG A 51 -11.73 8.10 0.83
CA ARG A 51 -10.95 8.00 -0.40
C ARG A 51 -9.54 8.61 -0.25
N TYR A 52 -9.42 9.77 0.41
CA TYR A 52 -8.12 10.41 0.60
C TYR A 52 -7.11 9.51 1.33
N LYS A 53 -7.53 8.74 2.34
CA LYS A 53 -6.66 7.83 3.09
C LYS A 53 -6.12 6.70 2.21
N VAL A 54 -6.98 6.17 1.35
CA VAL A 54 -6.60 5.10 0.41
C VAL A 54 -5.55 5.62 -0.59
N ILE A 55 -5.74 6.83 -1.08
CA ILE A 55 -4.81 7.48 -2.02
C ILE A 55 -3.48 7.80 -1.34
N GLU A 56 -3.52 8.36 -0.13
CA GLU A 56 -2.32 8.67 0.64
C GLU A 56 -1.50 7.39 0.89
N TRP A 57 -2.15 6.32 1.33
CA TRP A 57 -1.51 5.03 1.52
C TRP A 57 -0.90 4.49 0.22
N GLN A 58 -1.62 4.60 -0.91
CA GLN A 58 -1.14 4.17 -2.23
C GLN A 58 0.09 4.97 -2.66
N HIS A 59 0.11 6.28 -2.39
CA HIS A 59 1.25 7.15 -2.66
C HIS A 59 2.47 6.69 -1.85
N GLN A 60 2.31 6.44 -0.55
CA GLN A 60 3.39 5.93 0.31
C GLN A 60 3.91 4.56 -0.16
N GLU A 61 3.03 3.62 -0.54
CA GLU A 61 3.47 2.33 -1.10
C GLU A 61 4.25 2.48 -2.40
N THR A 62 3.88 3.47 -3.23
CA THR A 62 4.60 3.78 -4.46
C THR A 62 5.98 4.33 -4.17
N LEU A 63 6.11 5.23 -3.20
CA LEU A 63 7.40 5.76 -2.74
C LEU A 63 8.29 4.65 -2.18
N LEU A 64 7.75 3.76 -1.32
CA LEU A 64 8.51 2.63 -0.78
C LEU A 64 9.04 1.70 -1.87
N LYS A 65 8.22 1.38 -2.89
CA LYS A 65 8.66 0.58 -4.04
C LYS A 65 9.75 1.28 -4.84
N ARG A 66 9.61 2.59 -5.08
CA ARG A 66 10.63 3.39 -5.77
C ARG A 66 11.95 3.41 -5.00
N THR A 67 11.90 3.61 -3.69
CA THR A 67 13.08 3.60 -2.82
C THR A 67 13.75 2.22 -2.81
N ALA A 68 12.98 1.14 -2.74
CA ALA A 68 13.51 -0.23 -2.80
C ALA A 68 14.17 -0.54 -4.15
N ILE A 69 13.58 -0.09 -5.26
CA ILE A 69 14.18 -0.26 -6.60
C ILE A 69 15.47 0.57 -6.71
N SER A 70 15.46 1.81 -6.23
CA SER A 70 16.63 2.69 -6.23
C SER A 70 17.78 2.14 -5.37
N SER A 71 17.47 1.59 -4.18
CA SER A 71 18.48 0.97 -3.34
C SER A 71 19.09 -0.28 -3.98
N LEU A 72 18.28 -1.07 -4.70
CA LEU A 72 18.77 -2.21 -5.49
C LEU A 72 19.65 -1.77 -6.66
N SER A 73 19.32 -0.66 -7.35
CA SER A 73 20.13 -0.16 -8.46
C SER A 73 21.49 0.38 -8.00
N ASN A 74 21.52 1.01 -6.81
CA ASN A 74 22.71 1.58 -6.19
C ASN A 74 23.55 0.56 -5.39
N ALA A 75 23.12 -0.70 -5.33
CA ALA A 75 23.86 -1.74 -4.63
C ALA A 75 25.24 -1.94 -5.30
N ALA A 76 26.29 -2.02 -4.48
CA ALA A 76 27.65 -2.23 -4.96
C ALA A 76 27.73 -3.55 -5.77
N ARG A 77 28.40 -3.52 -6.92
CA ARG A 77 28.58 -4.68 -7.80
C ARG A 77 30.03 -5.13 -7.82
N ASP A 78 30.25 -6.43 -7.91
CA ASP A 78 31.58 -7.00 -8.15
C ASP A 78 32.02 -6.79 -9.61
N ILE A 79 33.26 -7.18 -9.92
CA ILE A 79 33.82 -7.11 -11.28
C ILE A 79 33.05 -7.95 -12.33
N ARG A 80 32.15 -8.84 -11.89
CA ARG A 80 31.30 -9.69 -12.73
C ARG A 80 29.84 -9.18 -12.76
N GLY A 81 29.56 -8.02 -12.18
CA GLY A 81 28.24 -7.39 -12.15
C GLY A 81 27.25 -7.94 -11.12
N ARG A 82 27.67 -8.81 -10.19
CA ARG A 82 26.81 -9.37 -9.14
C ARG A 82 26.71 -8.42 -7.96
N ILE A 83 25.52 -8.32 -7.34
CA ILE A 83 25.29 -7.50 -6.16
C ILE A 83 26.09 -8.07 -4.97
N VAL A 84 26.94 -7.23 -4.37
CA VAL A 84 27.75 -7.56 -3.21
C VAL A 84 27.04 -7.06 -1.96
N LYS A 85 26.77 -7.95 -0.98
CA LYS A 85 26.29 -7.53 0.34
C LYS A 85 27.44 -6.81 1.05
N ARG A 86 27.25 -5.54 1.43
CA ARG A 86 28.14 -4.89 2.40
C ARG A 86 27.91 -5.59 3.75
N ALA A 87 28.98 -6.18 4.29
CA ALA A 87 29.03 -6.74 5.63
C ALA A 87 29.06 -5.61 6.68
#